data_AF-W9X892-F1
#
_entry.id   AF-W9X892-F1
#
_cell.length_a   1.000
_cell.length_b   1.000
_cell.length_c   1.000
_cell.angle_alpha   90.00
_cell.angle_beta   90.00
_cell.angle_gamma   90.00
#
_symmetry.space_group_name_H-M   'P 1'
#
loop_
_entity.id
_entity.type
_entity.pdbx_description
1 polymer ?
#
loop_
_entity_poly.entity_id
_entity_poly.type
_entity_poly.pdbx_seq_one_letter_code
_entity_poly.pdbx_strand_id
1 'polypeptide(L)'
;MNFQDESDEGLGEYQGLFRLVFDNIRLSRLGKASGNLVEGSRKLVNSVEALGLHLDDEKMYAGRLQFWKTFNTCWQALGQKQKDVTLEAFRTGRKPADMLSVERIKVLMDDLVGMCDQLQPYGLVDFEMGIWEEQIIDIFIEGLDLLCPRAVETQRKAHV
;
A
#
# COMPACT_ATOMS: atom_id res chain seq x y z
N MET A 1 -10.00 12.83 -29.16
CA MET A 1 -9.70 12.74 -27.72
C MET A 1 -8.20 12.94 -27.60
N ASN A 2 -7.73 13.89 -26.79
CA ASN A 2 -6.30 14.09 -26.58
C ASN A 2 -5.80 13.04 -25.58
N PHE A 3 -4.55 12.57 -25.75
CA PHE A 3 -3.89 11.65 -24.78
C PHE A 3 -3.94 12.18 -23.34
N GLN A 4 -3.93 13.50 -23.17
CA GLN A 4 -3.99 14.16 -21.88
C GLN A 4 -5.37 14.03 -21.20
N ASP A 5 -6.46 14.01 -21.97
CA ASP A 5 -7.83 13.82 -21.45
C ASP A 5 -8.05 12.36 -20.98
N GLU A 6 -7.50 11.38 -21.71
CA GLU A 6 -7.59 9.95 -21.35
C GLU A 6 -6.78 9.62 -20.08
N SER A 7 -5.60 10.23 -19.93
CA SER A 7 -4.79 10.10 -18.70
C SER A 7 -5.49 10.74 -17.49
N ASP A 8 -6.11 11.90 -17.66
CA ASP A 8 -6.83 12.59 -16.56
C ASP A 8 -8.09 11.81 -16.12
N GLU A 9 -8.83 11.22 -17.07
CA GLU A 9 -9.98 10.36 -16.77
C GLU A 9 -9.54 9.07 -16.07
N GLY A 10 -8.49 8.41 -16.56
CA GLY A 10 -7.90 7.21 -15.94
C GLY A 10 -7.38 7.48 -14.52
N LEU A 11 -6.69 8.59 -14.28
CA LEU A 11 -6.24 8.99 -12.94
C LEU A 11 -7.41 9.28 -11.98
N GLY A 12 -8.53 9.80 -12.51
CA GLY A 12 -9.75 10.03 -11.76
C GLY A 12 -10.35 8.75 -11.14
N GLU A 13 -10.28 7.63 -11.87
CA GLU A 13 -10.75 6.32 -11.38
C GLU A 13 -9.95 5.86 -10.14
N TYR A 14 -8.62 6.00 -10.19
CA TYR A 14 -7.76 5.64 -9.07
C TYR A 14 -7.93 6.58 -7.87
N GLN A 15 -8.19 7.87 -8.09
CA GLN A 15 -8.56 8.76 -6.98
C GLN A 15 -9.85 8.31 -6.30
N GLY A 16 -10.84 7.85 -7.07
CA GLY A 16 -12.08 7.25 -6.54
C GLY A 16 -11.81 6.00 -5.71
N LEU A 17 -10.96 5.10 -6.22
CA LEU A 17 -10.50 3.91 -5.51
C LEU A 17 -9.81 4.28 -4.18
N PHE A 18 -8.89 5.24 -4.18
CA PHE A 18 -8.18 5.66 -2.96
C PHE A 18 -9.15 6.17 -1.89
N ARG A 19 -10.14 6.99 -2.27
CA ARG A 19 -11.20 7.45 -1.36
C ARG A 19 -11.98 6.27 -0.78
N LEU A 20 -12.37 5.29 -1.61
CA LEU A 20 -13.05 4.09 -1.17
C LEU A 20 -12.21 3.26 -0.18
N VAL A 21 -10.91 3.12 -0.42
CA VAL A 21 -9.98 2.42 0.48
C VAL A 21 -9.90 3.17 1.81
N PHE A 22 -9.70 4.49 1.81
CA PHE A 22 -9.67 5.30 3.03
C PHE A 22 -10.97 5.20 3.84
N ASP A 23 -12.14 5.21 3.19
CA ASP A 23 -13.41 5.04 3.88
C ASP A 23 -13.53 3.66 4.54
N ASN A 24 -13.09 2.59 3.87
CA ASN A 24 -13.06 1.26 4.47
C ASN A 24 -12.08 1.19 5.66
N ILE A 25 -10.91 1.83 5.57
CA ILE A 25 -9.93 1.93 6.68
C ILE A 25 -10.55 2.67 7.87
N ARG A 26 -11.20 3.83 7.62
CA ARG A 26 -11.85 4.64 8.66
C ARG A 26 -12.95 3.87 9.39
N LEU A 27 -13.71 3.05 8.66
CA LEU A 27 -14.75 2.18 9.20
C LEU A 27 -14.21 0.85 9.77
N SER A 28 -12.89 0.69 9.90
CA SER A 28 -12.22 -0.52 10.40
C SER A 28 -12.52 -1.80 9.59
N ARG A 29 -12.89 -1.67 8.31
CA ARG A 29 -13.17 -2.78 7.39
C ARG A 29 -11.90 -3.22 6.66
N LEU A 30 -10.89 -3.67 7.41
CA LEU A 30 -9.54 -3.90 6.87
C LEU A 30 -9.49 -4.99 5.81
N GLY A 31 -10.32 -6.04 5.92
CA GLY A 31 -10.46 -7.05 4.88
C GLY A 31 -10.83 -6.44 3.53
N LYS A 32 -11.88 -5.60 3.49
CA LYS A 32 -12.32 -4.92 2.26
C LYS A 32 -11.30 -3.89 1.77
N ALA A 33 -10.74 -3.10 2.68
CA ALA A 33 -9.72 -2.11 2.34
C ALA A 33 -8.51 -2.78 1.67
N SER A 34 -7.98 -3.86 2.26
CA SER A 34 -6.82 -4.58 1.73
C SER A 34 -7.10 -5.23 0.38
N GLY A 35 -8.29 -5.81 0.18
CA GLY A 35 -8.70 -6.40 -1.10
C GLY A 35 -8.74 -5.35 -2.22
N ASN A 36 -9.47 -4.26 -1.98
CA ASN A 36 -9.60 -3.18 -2.96
C ASN A 36 -8.25 -2.52 -3.28
N LEU A 37 -7.42 -2.31 -2.25
CA LEU A 37 -6.11 -1.68 -2.42
C LEU A 37 -5.18 -2.54 -3.27
N VAL A 38 -5.10 -3.85 -3.02
CA VAL A 38 -4.28 -4.77 -3.81
C VAL A 38 -4.75 -4.86 -5.26
N GLU A 39 -6.05 -5.06 -5.47
CA GLU A 39 -6.61 -5.19 -6.82
C GLU A 39 -6.34 -3.91 -7.63
N GLY A 40 -6.60 -2.75 -7.04
CA GLY A 40 -6.36 -1.48 -7.69
C GLY A 40 -4.87 -1.17 -7.89
N SER A 41 -4.00 -1.56 -6.96
CA SER A 41 -2.55 -1.41 -7.10
C SER A 41 -2.01 -2.24 -8.28
N ARG A 42 -2.45 -3.49 -8.42
CA ARG A 42 -2.06 -4.32 -9.58
C ARG A 42 -2.54 -3.71 -10.90
N LYS A 43 -3.79 -3.25 -10.95
CA LYS A 43 -4.32 -2.57 -12.15
C LYS A 43 -3.53 -1.31 -12.49
N LEU A 44 -3.15 -0.53 -11.48
CA LEU A 44 -2.35 0.68 -11.64
C LEU A 44 -0.97 0.36 -12.24
N VAL A 45 -0.25 -0.60 -11.64
CA VAL A 45 1.09 -0.99 -12.09
C VAL A 45 1.08 -1.48 -13.53
N ASN A 46 0.07 -2.27 -13.90
CA ASN A 46 -0.13 -2.74 -15.28
C ASN A 46 -0.49 -1.61 -16.28
N SER A 47 -0.90 -0.44 -15.78
CA SER A 47 -1.35 0.69 -16.61
C SER A 47 -0.40 1.89 -16.55
N VAL A 48 0.78 1.75 -15.92
CA VAL A 48 1.70 2.87 -15.65
C VAL A 48 2.18 3.58 -16.92
N GLU A 49 2.34 2.82 -18.01
CA GLU A 49 2.66 3.36 -19.33
C GLU A 49 1.50 4.14 -19.93
N ALA A 50 0.32 3.52 -19.98
CA ALA A 50 -0.88 4.09 -20.57
C ALA A 50 -1.32 5.39 -19.86
N LEU A 51 -1.09 5.48 -18.54
CA LEU A 51 -1.38 6.66 -17.73
C LEU A 51 -0.29 7.74 -17.81
N GLY A 52 0.80 7.49 -18.53
CA GLY A 52 1.93 8.42 -18.64
C GLY A 52 2.67 8.68 -17.33
N LEU A 53 2.54 7.78 -16.34
CA LEU A 53 3.12 7.95 -15.00
C LEU A 53 4.65 7.82 -14.98
N HIS A 54 5.22 7.16 -16.00
CA HIS A 54 6.66 6.99 -16.22
C HIS A 54 7.31 8.14 -17.00
N LEU A 55 6.53 9.07 -17.56
CA LEU A 55 7.06 10.13 -18.43
C LEU A 55 7.74 11.23 -17.61
N ASP A 56 8.88 11.71 -18.09
CA ASP A 56 9.58 12.88 -17.55
C ASP A 56 9.04 14.18 -18.18
N ASP A 57 7.76 14.46 -17.95
CA ASP A 57 7.15 15.75 -18.32
C ASP A 57 7.03 16.65 -17.08
N GLU A 58 7.79 17.74 -17.05
CA GLU A 58 7.78 18.74 -15.97
C GLU A 58 6.38 19.30 -15.68
N LYS A 59 5.52 19.44 -16.69
CA LYS A 59 4.18 20.03 -16.53
C LYS A 59 3.25 19.14 -15.72
N MET A 60 3.48 17.83 -15.75
CA MET A 60 2.66 16.83 -15.05
C MET A 60 3.35 16.31 -13.78
N TYR A 61 4.60 16.70 -13.52
CA TYR A 61 5.39 16.27 -12.36
C TYR A 61 4.65 16.42 -11.03
N ALA A 62 4.11 17.61 -10.75
CA ALA A 62 3.42 17.88 -9.49
C ALA A 62 2.17 16.99 -9.29
N GLY A 63 1.42 16.73 -10.37
CA GLY A 63 0.25 15.86 -10.35
C GLY A 63 0.63 14.40 -10.09
N ARG A 64 1.66 13.89 -10.79
CA ARG A 64 2.16 12.52 -10.60
C ARG A 64 2.74 12.31 -9.20
N LEU A 65 3.52 13.28 -8.70
CA LEU A 65 4.07 13.23 -7.35
C LEU A 65 2.95 13.15 -6.30
N GLN A 66 1.92 13.98 -6.43
CA GLN A 66 0.78 13.95 -5.53
C GLN A 66 0.00 12.63 -5.64
N PHE A 67 -0.12 12.07 -6.84
CA PHE A 67 -0.74 10.77 -7.07
C PHE A 67 0.01 9.64 -6.35
N TRP A 68 1.31 9.50 -6.57
CA TRP A 68 2.16 8.50 -5.91
C TRP A 68 2.14 8.68 -4.39
N LYS A 69 2.22 9.92 -3.91
CA LYS A 69 2.08 10.22 -2.48
C LYS A 69 0.75 9.73 -1.90
N THR A 70 -0.36 9.94 -2.61
CA THR A 70 -1.68 9.45 -2.16
C THR A 70 -1.76 7.92 -2.18
N PHE A 71 -1.22 7.29 -3.22
CA PHE A 71 -1.10 5.83 -3.30
C PHE A 71 -0.33 5.26 -2.10
N ASN A 72 0.87 5.79 -1.82
CA ASN A 72 1.70 5.35 -0.71
C ASN A 72 1.02 5.59 0.64
N THR A 73 0.35 6.73 0.80
CA THR A 73 -0.39 7.04 2.02
C THR A 73 -1.56 6.06 2.25
N CYS A 74 -2.20 5.52 1.20
CA CYS A 74 -3.24 4.49 1.36
C CYS A 74 -2.66 3.21 1.98
N TRP A 75 -1.51 2.76 1.48
CA TRP A 75 -0.81 1.58 1.99
C TRP A 75 -0.35 1.77 3.44
N GLN A 76 0.29 2.91 3.74
CA GLN A 76 0.70 3.24 5.10
C GLN A 76 -0.49 3.34 6.06
N ALA A 77 -1.60 3.94 5.63
CA ALA A 77 -2.81 4.06 6.45
C ALA A 77 -3.45 2.69 6.76
N LEU A 78 -3.41 1.75 5.80
CA LEU A 78 -3.88 0.38 6.04
C LEU A 78 -3.04 -0.30 7.11
N GLY A 79 -1.71 -0.25 6.99
CA GLY A 79 -0.79 -0.84 7.96
C GLY A 79 -0.91 -0.19 9.35
N GLN A 80 -0.98 1.14 9.41
CA GLN A 80 -1.14 1.86 10.67
C GLN A 80 -2.47 1.53 11.35
N LYS A 81 -3.58 1.47 10.60
CA LYS A 81 -4.87 1.09 11.16
C LYS A 81 -4.87 -0.35 11.68
N GLN A 82 -4.20 -1.26 10.98
CA GLN A 82 -4.02 -2.63 11.44
C GLN A 82 -3.25 -2.67 12.78
N LYS A 83 -2.19 -1.88 12.95
CA LYS A 83 -1.47 -1.76 14.23
C LYS A 83 -2.37 -1.25 15.35
N ASP A 84 -3.13 -0.18 15.08
CA ASP A 84 -4.04 0.42 16.06
C ASP A 84 -5.09 -0.59 16.55
N VAL A 85 -5.71 -1.32 15.61
CA VAL A 85 -6.71 -2.37 15.88
C VAL A 85 -6.09 -3.53 16.67
N THR A 86 -4.86 -3.93 16.35
CA THR A 86 -4.13 -4.95 17.11
C THR A 86 -3.87 -4.50 18.56
N LEU A 87 -3.41 -3.27 18.77
CA LEU A 87 -3.17 -2.72 20.11
C LEU A 87 -4.47 -2.59 20.92
N GLU A 88 -5.57 -2.19 20.29
CA GLU A 88 -6.89 -2.16 20.92
C GLU A 88 -7.36 -3.56 21.32
N ALA A 89 -7.11 -4.56 20.48
CA ALA A 89 -7.44 -5.95 20.77
C ALA A 89 -6.68 -6.46 22.00
N PHE A 90 -5.39 -6.12 22.13
CA PHE A 90 -4.60 -6.45 23.33
C PHE A 90 -5.13 -5.76 24.59
N ARG A 91 -5.48 -4.48 24.49
CA ARG A 91 -6.00 -3.71 25.63
C ARG A 91 -7.35 -4.21 26.12
N THR A 92 -8.23 -4.62 25.20
CA THR A 92 -9.61 -5.01 25.51
C THR A 92 -9.79 -6.53 25.68
N GLY A 93 -8.80 -7.32 25.27
CA GLY A 93 -8.88 -8.78 25.18
C GLY A 93 -9.84 -9.29 24.10
N ARG A 94 -10.36 -8.40 23.23
CA ARG A 94 -11.33 -8.75 22.19
C ARG A 94 -10.71 -8.54 20.82
N LYS A 95 -10.62 -9.61 20.02
CA LYS A 95 -10.14 -9.54 18.64
C LYS A 95 -11.24 -9.00 17.71
N PRO A 96 -11.03 -7.88 17.01
CA PRO A 96 -11.99 -7.37 16.03
C PRO A 96 -12.13 -8.33 14.85
N ALA A 97 -13.37 -8.49 14.35
CA ALA A 97 -13.69 -9.47 13.32
C ALA A 97 -12.98 -9.19 11.98
N ASP A 98 -12.84 -7.92 11.62
CA ASP A 98 -12.23 -7.48 10.35
C ASP A 98 -10.70 -7.31 10.44
N MET A 99 -10.07 -7.70 11.55
CA MET A 99 -8.61 -7.64 11.71
C MET A 99 -7.92 -8.61 10.74
N LEU A 100 -6.87 -8.15 10.04
CA LEU A 100 -6.12 -9.00 9.10
C LEU A 100 -5.35 -10.10 9.85
N SER A 101 -5.22 -11.26 9.21
CA SER A 101 -4.36 -12.34 9.71
C SER A 101 -2.89 -12.08 9.39
N VAL A 102 -2.00 -12.78 10.09
CA VAL A 102 -0.55 -12.75 9.83
C VAL A 102 -0.25 -13.16 8.38
N GLU A 103 -0.89 -14.21 7.89
CA GLU A 103 -0.73 -14.71 6.53
C GLU A 103 -1.18 -13.67 5.51
N ARG A 104 -2.30 -12.99 5.78
CA ARG A 104 -2.79 -11.94 4.88
C ARG A 104 -1.81 -10.78 4.82
N ILE A 105 -1.25 -10.35 5.95
CA ILE A 105 -0.27 -9.26 5.98
C ILE A 105 1.00 -9.64 5.21
N LYS A 106 1.51 -10.87 5.37
CA LYS A 106 2.66 -11.35 4.58
C LYS A 106 2.39 -11.32 3.08
N VAL A 107 1.22 -11.83 2.66
CA VAL A 107 0.80 -11.77 1.25
C VAL A 107 0.71 -10.34 0.74
N LEU A 108 0.25 -9.39 1.56
CA LEU A 108 0.21 -7.97 1.17
C LEU A 108 1.60 -7.39 0.91
N MET A 109 2.59 -7.77 1.74
CA MET A 109 3.97 -7.34 1.57
C MET A 109 4.59 -7.97 0.32
N ASP A 110 4.41 -9.28 0.11
CA ASP A 110 4.90 -9.99 -1.08
C ASP A 110 4.28 -9.40 -2.37
N ASP A 111 2.97 -9.09 -2.35
CA ASP A 111 2.29 -8.41 -3.44
C ASP A 111 2.90 -7.03 -3.73
N LEU A 112 3.26 -6.28 -2.69
CA LEU A 112 3.87 -4.95 -2.81
C LEU A 112 5.27 -5.03 -3.44
N VAL A 113 6.13 -5.93 -2.96
CA VAL A 113 7.46 -6.17 -3.53
C VAL A 113 7.35 -6.53 -5.02
N GLY A 114 6.45 -7.46 -5.36
CA GLY A 114 6.25 -7.84 -6.76
C GLY A 114 5.69 -6.73 -7.64
N MET A 115 5.02 -5.72 -7.06
CA MET A 115 4.61 -4.50 -7.77
C MET A 115 5.78 -3.54 -7.98
N CYS A 116 6.67 -3.39 -6.99
CA CYS A 116 7.89 -2.60 -7.13
C CYS A 116 8.83 -3.18 -8.18
N ASP A 117 9.03 -4.51 -8.20
CA ASP A 117 9.83 -5.21 -9.21
C ASP A 117 9.33 -4.90 -10.64
N GLN A 118 8.01 -4.82 -10.83
CA GLN A 118 7.40 -4.46 -12.11
C GLN A 118 7.61 -2.98 -12.48
N LEU A 119 7.71 -2.10 -11.48
CA LEU A 119 7.93 -0.68 -11.69
C LEU A 119 9.40 -0.30 -11.86
N GLN A 120 10.32 -1.19 -11.47
CA GLN A 120 11.78 -0.99 -11.55
C GLN A 120 12.28 -0.54 -12.94
N PRO A 121 11.83 -1.12 -14.08
CA PRO A 121 12.29 -0.69 -15.40
C PRO A 121 11.96 0.75 -15.76
N TYR A 122 10.95 1.35 -15.11
CA TYR A 122 10.53 2.73 -15.34
C TYR A 122 11.25 3.74 -14.43
N GLY A 123 12.13 3.28 -13.54
CA GLY A 123 12.81 4.14 -12.56
C GLY A 123 11.91 4.64 -11.43
N LEU A 124 10.74 4.03 -11.24
CA LEU A 124 9.71 4.46 -10.29
C LEU A 124 9.87 3.81 -8.90
N VAL A 125 11.10 3.62 -8.45
CA VAL A 125 11.41 2.95 -7.16
C VAL A 125 12.02 3.92 -6.14
N ASP A 126 12.84 4.90 -6.57
CA ASP A 126 13.69 5.68 -5.63
C ASP A 126 13.52 7.21 -5.65
N PHE A 127 12.76 7.80 -6.58
CA PHE A 127 12.77 9.26 -6.82
C PHE A 127 11.57 10.06 -6.26
N GLU A 128 10.95 9.62 -5.15
CA GLU A 128 9.62 10.10 -4.68
C GLU A 128 8.45 9.80 -5.64
N MET A 129 8.77 9.39 -6.87
CA MET A 129 7.91 9.09 -8.00
C MET A 129 7.71 7.59 -8.12
N GLY A 130 7.08 6.98 -7.13
CA GLY A 130 7.08 5.52 -7.03
C GLY A 130 6.45 4.97 -5.77
N ILE A 131 6.58 3.67 -5.59
CA ILE A 131 6.14 2.99 -4.37
C ILE A 131 7.18 3.18 -3.27
N TRP A 132 6.75 3.61 -2.08
CA TRP A 132 7.60 3.73 -0.89
C TRP A 132 7.73 2.37 -0.20
N GLU A 133 8.35 1.41 -0.89
CA GLU A 133 8.39 0.01 -0.49
C GLU A 133 8.87 -0.17 0.94
N GLU A 134 10.08 0.29 1.25
CA GLU A 134 10.71 0.12 2.56
C GLU A 134 9.82 0.68 3.68
N GLN A 135 9.32 1.91 3.52
CA GLN A 135 8.51 2.55 4.57
C GLN A 135 7.16 1.84 4.76
N ILE A 136 6.57 1.31 3.70
CA ILE A 136 5.31 0.56 3.79
C ILE A 136 5.56 -0.82 4.42
N ILE A 137 6.60 -1.52 3.98
CA ILE A 137 7.00 -2.84 4.50
C ILE A 137 7.30 -2.76 5.99
N ASP A 138 8.06 -1.76 6.43
CA ASP A 138 8.42 -1.57 7.83
C ASP A 138 7.17 -1.44 8.72
N ILE A 139 6.15 -0.68 8.28
CA ILE A 139 4.88 -0.56 9.02
C ILE A 139 4.19 -1.92 9.17
N PHE A 140 4.21 -2.75 8.12
CA PHE A 140 3.60 -4.09 8.20
C PHE A 140 4.43 -5.05 9.06
N ILE A 141 5.76 -4.98 9.02
CA ILE A 141 6.64 -5.75 9.91
C ILE A 141 6.35 -5.41 11.36
N GLU A 142 6.31 -4.12 11.71
CA GLU A 142 5.94 -3.69 13.06
C GLU A 142 4.55 -4.19 13.47
N GLY A 143 3.59 -4.22 12.53
CA GLY A 143 2.26 -4.80 12.77
C GLY A 143 2.27 -6.30 13.01
N LEU A 144 3.13 -7.05 12.30
CA LEU A 144 3.33 -8.49 12.51
C LEU A 144 3.97 -8.79 13.86
N ASP A 145 4.95 -7.99 14.29
CA ASP A 145 5.60 -8.13 15.60
C ASP A 145 4.60 -7.97 16.74
N LEU A 146 3.62 -7.07 16.59
CA LEU A 146 2.52 -6.94 17.54
C LEU A 146 1.64 -8.21 17.56
N LEU A 147 1.32 -8.79 16.40
CA LEU A 147 0.46 -9.96 16.29
C LEU A 147 1.13 -11.27 16.76
N CYS A 148 2.45 -11.38 16.59
CA CYS A 148 3.23 -12.54 16.97
C CYS A 148 4.54 -12.13 17.67
N PRO A 149 4.49 -11.75 18.96
CA PRO A 149 5.67 -11.26 19.69
C PRO A 149 6.82 -12.27 19.84
N ARG A 150 6.58 -13.57 19.54
CA ARG A 150 7.54 -14.66 19.74
C ARG A 150 8.36 -15.05 18.51
N ALA A 151 8.06 -14.54 17.31
CA ALA A 151 8.81 -14.88 16.11
C ALA A 151 10.23 -14.26 16.08
N VAL A 152 10.43 -13.13 16.78
CA VAL A 152 11.70 -12.38 16.80
C VAL A 152 12.79 -13.06 17.64
N GLU A 153 12.42 -13.86 18.64
CA GLU A 153 13.39 -14.61 19.46
C GLU A 153 14.10 -15.73 18.69
N THR A 154 13.47 -16.30 17.66
CA THR A 154 14.05 -17.39 16.88
C THR A 154 15.08 -16.90 15.86
N GLN A 155 14.95 -15.68 15.32
CA GLN A 155 15.94 -15.11 14.39
C GLN A 155 17.14 -14.48 15.11
N ARG A 156 16.96 -13.90 16.32
CA ARG A 156 18.08 -13.35 17.11
C ARG A 156 19.05 -14.41 17.65
N LYS A 157 18.59 -15.65 17.84
CA LYS A 157 19.44 -16.77 18.29
C LYS A 157 20.15 -17.53 17.17
N ALA A 158 19.79 -17.26 15.90
CA ALA A 158 20.43 -17.90 14.75
C ALA A 158 21.67 -17.13 14.24
N HIS A 159 22.01 -15.99 14.86
CA HIS A 159 23.14 -15.15 14.49
C HIS A 159 24.08 -14.82 15.68
N VAL A 160 24.04 -15.66 16.73
CA VAL A 160 24.99 -15.64 17.86
C VAL A 160 25.71 -16.97 17.93
#